data_AF-A0A2G6KBX7-F1
#
_entry.id   AF-A0A2G6KBX7-F1
#
_cell.length_a   1.000
_cell.length_b   1.000
_cell.length_c   1.000
_cell.angle_alpha   90.00
_cell.angle_beta   90.00
_cell.angle_gamma   90.00
#
_symmetry.space_group_name_H-M   'P 1'
#
loop_
_entity.id
_entity.type
_entity.pdbx_description
1 polymer ?
#
loop_
_entity_poly.entity_id
_entity_poly.type
_entity_poly.pdbx_seq_one_letter_code
_entity_poly.pdbx_strand_id
1 'polypeptide(L)'
;MNGRAVVMGILSLPVVWGIFQSYHEFFSRPLVGWAVEVFPQVFGLVDAAYPFATGLLQLLIVGTIALIRPRLGFGDARNPDLYQSLTVITLVSICLFSPILLSSSGHAGAFKKMGVVVWTITPISEEILFRGFLHSLLLQIFHAAQDSSWKKILPPLVFGGLWFSLWHLVPSAISDYGWEVVGPQLVITFFAGVLFSGLRHWTGSIWLGIPIHAAGNFLAGFL
;
A
#
# COMPACT_ATOMS: atom_id res chain seq x y z
N MET A 1 -21.21 19.51 2.69
CA MET A 1 -20.22 19.08 3.70
C MET A 1 -19.97 20.26 4.62
N ASN A 2 -19.92 20.02 5.94
CA ASN A 2 -19.63 21.09 6.89
C ASN A 2 -18.16 21.51 6.71
N GLY A 3 -17.90 22.78 6.33
CA GLY A 3 -16.56 23.25 5.99
C GLY A 3 -15.51 23.00 7.09
N ARG A 4 -15.95 22.95 8.35
CA ARG A 4 -15.11 22.62 9.51
C ARG A 4 -14.46 21.23 9.42
N ALA A 5 -15.17 20.23 8.92
CA ALA A 5 -14.63 18.86 8.82
C ALA A 5 -13.53 18.75 7.76
N VAL A 6 -13.67 19.48 6.64
CA VAL A 6 -12.64 19.53 5.59
C VAL A 6 -11.38 20.22 6.08
N VAL A 7 -11.54 21.38 6.74
CA VAL A 7 -10.41 22.13 7.30
C VAL A 7 -9.67 21.31 8.36
N MET A 8 -10.39 20.66 9.28
CA MET A 8 -9.75 19.77 10.26
C MET A 8 -9.03 18.59 9.61
N GLY A 9 -9.59 18.02 8.53
CA GLY A 9 -8.94 16.94 7.80
C GLY A 9 -7.67 17.39 7.05
N ILE A 10 -7.65 18.58 6.45
CA ILE A 10 -6.46 19.12 5.79
C ILE A 10 -5.39 19.46 6.83
N LEU A 11 -5.78 20.13 7.93
CA LEU A 11 -4.85 20.54 8.99
C LEU A 11 -4.30 19.35 9.79
N SER A 12 -4.96 18.19 9.76
CA SER A 12 -4.42 16.98 10.37
C SER A 12 -3.40 16.26 9.49
N LEU A 13 -3.31 16.55 8.18
CA LEU A 13 -2.37 15.87 7.28
C LEU A 13 -0.90 15.98 7.72
N PRO A 14 -0.36 17.14 8.15
CA PRO A 14 1.00 17.22 8.65
C PRO A 14 1.22 16.43 9.94
N VAL A 15 0.24 16.41 10.83
CA VAL A 15 0.30 15.66 12.09
C VAL A 15 0.29 14.16 11.80
N VAL A 16 -0.59 13.72 10.91
CA VAL A 16 -0.71 12.35 10.45
C VAL A 16 0.55 11.89 9.72
N TRP A 17 1.09 12.73 8.85
CA TRP A 17 2.37 12.48 8.17
C TRP A 17 3.51 12.39 9.19
N GLY A 18 3.55 13.28 10.18
CA GLY A 18 4.52 13.23 11.28
C GLY A 18 4.41 11.95 12.11
N ILE A 19 3.20 11.48 12.41
CA ILE A 19 2.96 10.19 13.08
C ILE A 19 3.48 9.04 12.21
N PHE A 20 3.25 9.10 10.90
CA PHE A 20 3.71 8.07 9.99
C PHE A 20 5.25 8.03 9.88
N GLN A 21 5.89 9.18 9.72
CA GLN A 21 7.35 9.28 9.74
C GLN A 21 7.90 8.80 11.08
N SER A 22 7.24 9.14 12.19
CA SER A 22 7.61 8.65 13.52
C SER A 22 7.44 7.13 13.65
N TYR A 23 6.35 6.56 13.12
CA TYR A 23 6.17 5.11 13.07
C TYR A 23 7.27 4.45 12.23
N HIS A 24 7.62 5.03 11.08
CA HIS A 24 8.69 4.50 10.25
C HIS A 24 10.04 4.56 10.97
N GLU A 25 10.43 5.72 11.50
CA GLU A 25 11.74 5.95 12.11
C GLU A 25 11.91 5.28 13.48
N PHE A 26 10.87 5.30 14.33
CA PHE A 26 11.00 4.82 15.71
C PHE A 26 10.49 3.39 15.91
N PHE A 27 9.68 2.84 15.00
CA PHE A 27 9.15 1.48 15.15
C PHE A 27 9.58 0.56 14.01
N SER A 28 9.27 0.93 12.77
CA SER A 28 9.58 0.09 11.60
C SER A 28 11.08 -0.08 11.42
N ARG A 29 11.84 1.01 11.45
CA ARG A 29 13.28 1.02 11.19
C ARG A 29 14.08 0.20 12.19
N PRO A 30 13.89 0.34 13.52
CA PRO A 30 14.60 -0.49 14.50
C PRO A 30 14.20 -1.96 14.40
N LEU A 31 12.90 -2.25 14.22
CA LEU A 31 12.42 -3.64 14.13
C LEU A 31 12.92 -4.33 12.87
N VAL A 32 12.97 -3.61 11.75
CA VAL A 32 13.59 -4.06 10.51
C VAL A 32 15.09 -4.29 10.70
N GLY A 33 15.80 -3.34 11.33
CA GLY A 33 17.23 -3.49 11.63
C GLY A 33 17.50 -4.76 12.45
N TRP A 34 16.73 -4.97 13.51
CA TRP A 34 16.78 -6.19 14.32
C TRP A 34 16.48 -7.45 13.50
N ALA A 35 15.46 -7.44 12.65
CA ALA A 35 15.12 -8.60 11.83
C ALA A 35 16.24 -8.95 10.82
N VAL A 36 16.86 -7.94 10.21
CA VAL A 36 18.01 -8.12 9.31
C VAL A 36 19.21 -8.71 10.06
N GLU A 37 19.46 -8.25 11.29
CA GLU A 37 20.54 -8.75 12.14
C GLU A 37 20.30 -10.20 12.61
N VAL A 38 19.06 -10.55 12.97
CA VAL A 38 18.71 -11.89 13.49
C VAL A 38 18.58 -12.93 12.38
N PHE A 39 18.16 -12.53 11.17
CA PHE A 39 17.96 -13.44 10.03
C PHE A 39 18.85 -13.10 8.82
N PRO A 40 20.18 -13.02 8.98
CA PRO A 40 21.08 -12.55 7.94
C PRO A 40 21.08 -13.46 6.71
N GLN A 41 20.86 -14.77 6.89
CA GLN A 41 20.72 -15.73 5.78
C GLN A 41 19.48 -15.52 4.91
N VAL A 42 18.44 -14.85 5.44
CA VAL A 42 17.22 -14.54 4.67
C VAL A 42 17.39 -13.22 3.95
N PHE A 43 17.83 -12.19 4.68
CA PHE A 43 17.93 -10.83 4.16
C PHE A 43 19.17 -10.60 3.30
N GLY A 44 20.26 -11.33 3.53
CA GLY A 44 21.48 -11.29 2.72
C GLY A 44 21.30 -11.82 1.29
N LEU A 45 20.13 -12.40 0.97
CA LEU A 45 19.77 -12.86 -0.38
C LEU A 45 19.16 -11.78 -1.26
N VAL A 46 18.87 -10.59 -0.70
CA VAL A 46 18.16 -9.51 -1.38
C VAL A 46 18.99 -8.22 -1.28
N ASP A 47 19.36 -7.64 -2.43
CA ASP A 47 20.16 -6.40 -2.50
C ASP A 47 19.50 -5.20 -1.79
N ALA A 48 18.17 -5.27 -1.62
CA ALA A 48 17.34 -4.29 -0.92
C ALA A 48 16.72 -4.89 0.36
N ALA A 49 17.55 -5.47 1.23
CA ALA A 49 17.13 -6.11 2.49
C ALA A 49 16.20 -5.23 3.34
N TYR A 50 16.52 -3.94 3.48
CA TYR A 50 15.76 -3.02 4.34
C TYR A 50 14.35 -2.67 3.79
N PRO A 51 14.20 -2.24 2.52
CA PRO A 51 12.87 -2.08 1.90
C PRO A 51 12.03 -3.36 1.94
N PHE A 52 12.66 -4.51 1.68
CA PHE A 52 12.00 -5.80 1.73
C PHE A 52 11.47 -6.13 3.13
N ALA A 53 12.30 -5.94 4.16
CA ALA A 53 11.90 -6.13 5.56
C ALA A 53 10.79 -5.17 6.02
N THR A 54 10.80 -3.92 5.53
CA THR A 54 9.73 -2.95 5.82
C THR A 54 8.40 -3.41 5.20
N GLY A 55 8.42 -3.85 3.94
CA GLY A 55 7.25 -4.43 3.29
C GLY A 55 6.73 -5.67 4.05
N LEU A 56 7.64 -6.55 4.50
CA LEU A 56 7.32 -7.71 5.32
C LEU A 56 6.60 -7.33 6.61
N LEU A 57 7.14 -6.38 7.36
CA LEU A 57 6.54 -5.94 8.61
C LEU A 57 5.15 -5.36 8.40
N GLN A 58 4.97 -4.50 7.40
CA GLN A 58 3.68 -3.90 7.09
C GLN A 58 2.64 -4.95 6.69
N LEU A 59 3.03 -5.88 5.83
CA LEU A 59 2.15 -6.96 5.39
C LEU A 59 1.77 -7.92 6.53
N LEU A 60 2.70 -8.20 7.45
CA LEU A 60 2.41 -8.96 8.67
C LEU A 60 1.39 -8.24 9.55
N ILE A 61 1.57 -6.95 9.79
CA ILE A 61 0.64 -6.13 10.58
C ILE A 61 -0.76 -6.15 9.94
N VAL A 62 -0.85 -5.92 8.63
CA VAL A 62 -2.13 -5.94 7.92
C VAL A 62 -2.74 -7.35 7.93
N GLY A 63 -1.94 -8.40 7.75
CA GLY A 63 -2.39 -9.78 7.84
C GLY A 63 -2.94 -10.15 9.22
N THR A 64 -2.26 -9.74 10.29
CA THR A 64 -2.75 -9.91 11.67
C THR A 64 -4.06 -9.13 11.89
N ILE A 65 -4.15 -7.90 11.42
CA ILE A 65 -5.39 -7.10 11.48
C ILE A 65 -6.51 -7.81 10.71
N ALA A 66 -6.24 -8.37 9.54
CA ALA A 66 -7.21 -9.10 8.73
C ALA A 66 -7.76 -10.34 9.46
N LEU A 67 -6.92 -11.08 10.20
CA LEU A 67 -7.36 -12.20 11.04
C LEU A 67 -8.26 -11.76 12.19
N ILE A 68 -7.91 -10.66 12.86
CA ILE A 68 -8.65 -10.19 14.04
C ILE A 68 -9.96 -9.50 13.62
N ARG A 69 -9.97 -8.85 12.45
CA ARG A 69 -11.08 -8.01 11.95
C ARG A 69 -11.44 -8.37 10.50
N PRO A 70 -11.95 -9.57 10.22
CA PRO A 70 -12.31 -10.00 8.85
C PRO A 70 -13.35 -9.09 8.19
N ARG A 71 -14.15 -8.37 8.99
CA ARG A 71 -15.13 -7.35 8.54
C ARG A 71 -14.54 -6.12 7.86
N LEU A 72 -13.22 -5.96 7.81
CA LEU A 72 -12.57 -4.87 7.10
C LEU A 72 -12.59 -5.03 5.56
N GLY A 73 -13.10 -6.14 5.03
CA GLY A 73 -13.35 -6.30 3.60
C GLY A 73 -12.07 -6.43 2.78
N PHE A 74 -11.09 -7.18 3.31
CA PHE A 74 -9.85 -7.58 2.63
C PHE A 74 -10.15 -8.57 1.49
N GLY A 75 -10.74 -8.06 0.41
CA GLY A 75 -11.35 -8.87 -0.65
C GLY A 75 -12.59 -8.18 -1.18
N ASP A 76 -13.76 -8.76 -0.87
CA ASP A 76 -15.08 -8.20 -1.15
C ASP A 76 -15.62 -7.45 0.09
N ALA A 77 -15.70 -6.11 0.03
CA ALA A 77 -16.33 -5.33 1.12
C ALA A 77 -17.82 -5.62 1.28
N ARG A 78 -18.50 -6.11 0.23
CA ARG A 78 -19.94 -6.35 0.29
C ARG A 78 -20.23 -7.62 1.09
N ASN A 79 -19.32 -8.59 1.02
CA ASN A 79 -19.41 -9.88 1.69
C ASN A 79 -18.08 -10.23 2.38
N PRO A 80 -17.71 -9.50 3.45
CA PRO A 80 -16.44 -9.73 4.12
C PRO A 80 -16.43 -11.10 4.80
N ASP A 81 -15.40 -11.89 4.51
CA ASP A 81 -15.29 -13.27 4.96
C ASP A 81 -13.86 -13.60 5.40
N LEU A 82 -13.75 -14.55 6.34
CA LEU A 82 -12.48 -15.07 6.83
C LEU A 82 -11.66 -15.69 5.71
N TYR A 83 -12.27 -16.41 4.76
CA TYR A 83 -11.55 -17.01 3.63
C TYR A 83 -10.85 -15.96 2.75
N GLN A 84 -11.44 -14.78 2.58
CA GLN A 84 -10.81 -13.68 1.85
C GLN A 84 -9.62 -13.11 2.63
N SER A 85 -9.76 -12.98 3.95
CA SER A 85 -8.66 -12.57 4.83
C SER A 85 -7.50 -13.57 4.79
N LEU A 86 -7.80 -14.88 4.79
CA LEU A 86 -6.81 -15.95 4.61
C LEU A 86 -6.16 -15.91 3.22
N THR A 87 -6.91 -15.59 2.18
CA THR A 87 -6.37 -15.42 0.81
C THR A 87 -5.40 -14.25 0.76
N VAL A 88 -5.76 -13.12 1.38
CA VAL A 88 -4.87 -11.96 1.51
C VAL A 88 -3.59 -12.31 2.26
N ILE A 89 -3.67 -13.05 3.36
CA ILE A 89 -2.50 -13.51 4.13
C ILE A 89 -1.64 -14.47 3.30
N THR A 90 -2.26 -15.34 2.51
CA THR A 90 -1.56 -16.27 1.63
C THR A 90 -0.81 -15.52 0.53
N LEU A 91 -1.45 -14.55 -0.12
CA LEU A 91 -0.82 -13.73 -1.15
C LEU A 91 0.29 -12.85 -0.59
N VAL A 92 0.08 -12.27 0.59
CA VAL A 92 1.14 -11.65 1.38
C VAL A 92 2.29 -12.62 1.54
N SER A 93 2.06 -13.80 2.08
CA SER A 93 3.10 -14.81 2.30
C SER A 93 3.85 -15.17 1.01
N ILE A 94 3.14 -15.38 -0.10
CA ILE A 94 3.74 -15.65 -1.42
C ILE A 94 4.62 -14.48 -1.87
N CYS A 95 4.13 -13.24 -1.74
CA CYS A 95 4.91 -12.05 -2.05
C CYS A 95 6.21 -12.02 -1.23
N LEU A 96 6.13 -12.37 0.06
CA LEU A 96 7.28 -12.42 0.96
C LEU A 96 8.28 -13.52 0.60
N PHE A 97 7.82 -14.69 0.17
CA PHE A 97 8.73 -15.78 -0.22
C PHE A 97 9.30 -15.64 -1.64
N SER A 98 8.67 -14.85 -2.51
CA SER A 98 9.05 -14.79 -3.93
C SER A 98 10.48 -14.28 -4.21
N PRO A 99 11.07 -13.30 -3.49
CA PRO A 99 12.46 -12.88 -3.74
C PRO A 99 13.48 -13.96 -3.36
N ILE A 100 13.19 -14.76 -2.33
CA ILE A 100 14.02 -15.88 -1.87
C ILE A 100 14.01 -17.02 -2.89
N LEU A 101 12.84 -17.31 -3.46
CA LEU A 101 12.69 -18.29 -4.55
C LEU A 101 13.40 -17.82 -5.83
N LEU A 102 13.37 -16.52 -6.13
CA LEU A 102 14.04 -15.96 -7.30
C LEU A 102 15.56 -15.88 -7.14
N SER A 103 16.07 -15.57 -5.94
CA SER A 103 17.52 -15.50 -5.68
C SER A 103 18.19 -16.88 -5.75
N SER A 104 17.50 -17.94 -5.29
CA SER A 104 17.99 -19.32 -5.33
C SER A 104 18.03 -19.94 -6.74
N SER A 105 17.31 -19.38 -7.72
CA SER A 105 17.20 -19.93 -9.07
C SER A 105 18.41 -19.66 -9.99
N GLY A 106 19.39 -18.87 -9.55
CA GLY A 106 20.64 -18.60 -10.29
C GLY A 106 20.51 -17.84 -11.63
N HIS A 107 19.29 -17.52 -12.09
CA HIS A 107 19.00 -17.07 -13.47
C HIS A 107 18.28 -15.71 -13.59
N ALA A 108 18.13 -14.95 -12.51
CA ALA A 108 17.40 -13.68 -12.55
C ALA A 108 18.35 -12.49 -12.64
N GLY A 109 18.57 -11.96 -13.85
CA GLY A 109 19.18 -10.64 -14.04
C GLY A 109 18.39 -9.54 -13.31
N ALA A 110 19.03 -8.40 -13.01
CA ALA A 110 18.44 -7.31 -12.21
C ALA A 110 17.03 -6.89 -12.69
N PHE A 111 16.80 -6.89 -14.01
CA PHE A 111 15.49 -6.61 -14.61
C PHE A 111 14.39 -7.59 -14.19
N LYS A 112 14.67 -8.90 -14.11
CA LYS A 112 13.70 -9.91 -13.65
C LYS A 112 13.38 -9.76 -12.16
N LYS A 113 14.40 -9.46 -11.34
CA LYS A 113 14.22 -9.28 -9.89
C LYS A 113 13.42 -8.01 -9.59
N MET A 114 13.74 -6.89 -10.25
CA MET A 114 13.02 -5.64 -10.09
C MET A 114 11.60 -5.73 -10.66
N GLY A 115 11.42 -6.40 -11.80
CA GLY A 115 10.11 -6.61 -12.41
C GLY A 115 9.14 -7.39 -11.53
N VAL A 116 9.56 -8.49 -10.88
CA VAL A 116 8.63 -9.23 -9.99
C VAL A 116 8.25 -8.43 -8.75
N VAL A 117 9.21 -7.71 -8.16
CA VAL A 117 8.91 -6.87 -6.98
C VAL A 117 7.97 -5.73 -7.36
N VAL A 118 8.30 -4.97 -8.40
CA VAL A 118 7.56 -3.77 -8.79
C VAL A 118 6.23 -4.08 -9.47
N TRP A 119 6.13 -5.17 -10.24
CA TRP A 119 4.93 -5.48 -11.03
C TRP A 119 4.00 -6.49 -10.35
N THR A 120 4.46 -7.22 -9.32
CA THR A 120 3.62 -8.22 -8.65
C THR A 120 3.47 -7.93 -7.17
N ILE A 121 4.58 -7.81 -6.43
CA ILE A 121 4.54 -7.66 -4.97
C ILE A 121 3.98 -6.31 -4.56
N THR A 122 4.51 -5.23 -5.13
CA THR A 122 4.11 -3.86 -4.81
C THR A 122 2.61 -3.64 -5.03
N PRO A 123 2.03 -3.98 -6.20
CA PRO A 123 0.58 -3.86 -6.41
C PRO A 123 -0.25 -4.63 -5.40
N ILE A 124 0.12 -5.87 -5.07
CA ILE A 124 -0.61 -6.67 -4.07
C ILE A 124 -0.59 -5.96 -2.71
N SER A 125 0.60 -5.59 -2.24
CA SER A 125 0.79 -4.93 -0.95
C SER A 125 0.02 -3.61 -0.86
N GLU A 126 0.18 -2.77 -1.87
CA GLU A 126 -0.45 -1.45 -1.90
C GLU A 126 -1.98 -1.55 -2.02
N GLU A 127 -2.53 -2.45 -2.83
CA GLU A 127 -3.98 -2.61 -2.91
C GLU A 127 -4.57 -3.15 -1.60
N ILE A 128 -3.91 -4.09 -0.93
CA ILE A 128 -4.33 -4.58 0.39
C ILE A 128 -4.31 -3.44 1.43
N LEU A 129 -3.22 -2.68 1.50
CA LEU A 129 -3.05 -1.61 2.48
C LEU A 129 -4.01 -0.44 2.21
N PHE A 130 -4.06 0.05 0.98
CA PHE A 130 -4.81 1.27 0.67
C PHE A 130 -6.28 1.00 0.35
N ARG A 131 -6.60 -0.02 -0.44
CA ARG A 131 -7.96 -0.29 -0.91
C ARG A 131 -8.68 -1.29 -0.01
N GLY A 132 -7.95 -2.18 0.65
CA GLY A 132 -8.47 -3.04 1.72
C GLY A 132 -8.61 -2.27 3.03
N PHE A 133 -7.49 -1.92 3.66
CA PHE A 133 -7.51 -1.35 5.01
C PHE A 133 -7.91 0.14 5.04
N LEU A 134 -7.13 1.02 4.39
CA LEU A 134 -7.32 2.47 4.52
C LEU A 134 -8.68 2.93 3.99
N HIS A 135 -9.11 2.44 2.83
CA HIS A 135 -10.42 2.78 2.27
C HIS A 135 -11.56 2.41 3.23
N SER A 136 -11.56 1.19 3.78
CA SER A 136 -12.56 0.74 4.75
C SER A 136 -12.55 1.56 6.04
N LEU A 137 -11.36 1.97 6.51
CA LEU A 137 -11.23 2.86 7.66
C LEU A 137 -11.82 4.24 7.37
N LEU A 138 -11.50 4.82 6.21
CA LEU A 138 -12.03 6.13 5.81
C LEU A 138 -13.56 6.10 5.64
N LEU A 139 -14.12 5.03 5.07
CA LEU A 139 -15.57 4.85 5.03
C LEU A 139 -16.18 4.91 6.44
N GLN A 140 -15.57 4.22 7.43
CA GLN A 140 -16.05 4.27 8.82
C GLN A 140 -15.94 5.67 9.45
N ILE A 141 -14.80 6.35 9.28
CA ILE A 141 -14.57 7.70 9.81
C ILE A 141 -15.59 8.70 9.25
N PHE A 142 -15.89 8.61 7.95
CA PHE A 142 -16.86 9.49 7.29
C PHE A 142 -18.30 8.96 7.35
N HIS A 143 -18.56 7.92 8.16
CA HIS A 143 -19.86 7.27 8.31
C HIS A 143 -20.52 6.86 6.97
N ALA A 144 -19.69 6.50 5.99
CA ALA A 144 -20.07 5.99 4.68
C ALA A 144 -20.05 4.46 4.66
N ALA A 145 -20.80 3.90 3.72
CA ALA A 145 -20.88 2.47 3.46
C ALA A 145 -20.59 2.19 1.99
N GLN A 146 -20.36 0.92 1.64
CA GLN A 146 -19.99 0.48 0.29
C GLN A 146 -21.07 0.78 -0.78
N ASP A 147 -22.31 1.00 -0.36
CA ASP A 147 -23.49 1.32 -1.18
C ASP A 147 -23.90 2.80 -1.09
N SER A 148 -23.09 3.62 -0.42
CA SER A 148 -23.37 5.04 -0.25
C SER A 148 -23.24 5.81 -1.58
N SER A 149 -23.97 6.92 -1.69
CA SER A 149 -23.95 7.78 -2.88
C SER A 149 -22.58 8.43 -3.12
N TRP A 150 -22.29 8.78 -4.38
CA TRP A 150 -21.05 9.46 -4.81
C TRP A 150 -20.68 10.67 -3.95
N LYS A 151 -21.67 11.47 -3.56
CA LYS A 151 -21.45 12.65 -2.70
C LYS A 151 -20.93 12.30 -1.31
N LYS A 152 -21.36 11.16 -0.76
CA LYS A 152 -20.98 10.71 0.59
C LYS A 152 -19.61 10.03 0.61
N ILE A 153 -19.21 9.41 -0.50
CA ILE A 153 -17.94 8.69 -0.61
C ILE A 153 -16.81 9.56 -1.16
N LEU A 154 -17.12 10.72 -1.75
CA LEU A 154 -16.12 11.63 -2.30
C LEU A 154 -15.01 11.99 -1.28
N PRO A 155 -15.31 12.33 0.00
CA PRO A 155 -14.26 12.59 0.97
C PRO A 155 -13.35 11.38 1.22
N PRO A 156 -13.85 10.16 1.54
CA PRO A 156 -13.00 8.96 1.59
C PRO A 156 -12.09 8.77 0.37
N LEU A 157 -12.59 9.01 -0.85
CA LEU A 157 -11.80 8.87 -2.08
C LEU A 157 -10.67 9.90 -2.14
N VAL A 158 -10.97 11.17 -1.87
CA VAL A 158 -9.98 12.25 -1.89
C VAL A 158 -8.91 12.04 -0.82
N PHE A 159 -9.31 11.70 0.41
CA PHE A 159 -8.37 11.44 1.50
C PHE A 159 -7.52 10.18 1.24
N GLY A 160 -8.11 9.13 0.65
CA GLY A 160 -7.37 7.95 0.23
C GLY A 160 -6.34 8.26 -0.85
N GLY A 161 -6.70 9.08 -1.84
CA GLY A 161 -5.78 9.56 -2.87
C GLY A 161 -4.64 10.42 -2.31
N LEU A 162 -4.95 11.36 -1.40
CA LEU A 162 -3.93 12.17 -0.73
C LEU A 162 -2.95 11.31 0.05
N TRP A 163 -3.46 10.33 0.79
CA TRP A 163 -2.61 9.42 1.54
C TRP A 163 -1.71 8.60 0.61
N PHE A 164 -2.28 8.04 -0.47
CA PHE A 164 -1.52 7.26 -1.44
C PHE A 164 -0.43 8.11 -2.11
N SER A 165 -0.71 9.37 -2.43
CA SER A 165 0.29 10.32 -2.94
C SER A 165 1.40 10.59 -1.92
N LEU A 166 1.05 10.93 -0.68
CA LEU A 166 2.03 11.21 0.37
C LEU A 166 2.89 10.00 0.75
N TRP A 167 2.39 8.77 0.57
CA TRP A 167 3.18 7.55 0.73
C TRP A 167 4.37 7.49 -0.24
N HIS A 168 4.21 8.07 -1.43
CA HIS A 168 5.26 8.13 -2.45
C HIS A 168 6.21 9.32 -2.25
N LEU A 169 5.95 10.18 -1.25
CA LEU A 169 6.83 11.29 -0.92
C LEU A 169 8.02 10.81 -0.10
N VAL A 170 9.09 10.43 -0.79
CA VAL A 170 10.35 9.99 -0.18
C VAL A 170 11.35 11.16 -0.15
N PRO A 171 11.81 11.63 1.03
CA PRO A 171 12.74 12.77 1.11
C PRO A 171 14.04 12.58 0.33
N SER A 172 14.60 11.37 0.31
CA SER A 172 15.80 11.08 -0.49
C SER A 172 15.53 11.24 -1.99
N ALA A 173 14.34 10.86 -2.48
CA ALA A 173 13.99 11.05 -3.88
C ALA A 173 13.92 12.54 -4.26
N ILE A 174 13.50 13.43 -3.35
CA ILE A 174 13.56 14.87 -3.57
C ILE A 174 15.01 15.34 -3.67
N SER A 175 15.89 14.84 -2.79
CA SER A 175 17.31 15.19 -2.81
C SER A 175 18.02 14.70 -4.08
N ASP A 176 17.68 13.50 -4.55
CA ASP A 176 18.38 12.84 -5.66
C ASP A 176 17.85 13.28 -7.04
N TYR A 177 16.55 13.56 -7.15
CA TYR A 177 15.88 13.80 -8.44
C TYR A 177 15.13 15.14 -8.55
N GLY A 178 15.04 15.91 -7.47
CA GLY A 178 14.39 17.22 -7.46
C GLY A 178 12.85 17.19 -7.49
N TRP A 179 12.24 18.35 -7.30
CA TRP A 179 10.78 18.52 -7.30
C TRP A 179 10.16 18.43 -8.69
N GLU A 180 10.94 18.65 -9.73
CA GLU A 180 10.56 18.51 -11.13
C GLU A 180 10.18 17.06 -11.49
N VAL A 181 10.76 16.06 -10.82
CA VAL A 181 10.41 14.65 -10.98
C VAL A 181 9.38 14.22 -9.93
N VAL A 182 9.65 14.53 -8.65
CA VAL A 182 8.79 14.08 -7.54
C VAL A 182 7.42 14.74 -7.57
N GLY A 183 7.33 16.02 -7.90
CA GLY A 183 6.07 16.78 -7.94
C GLY A 183 5.02 16.16 -8.88
N PRO A 184 5.34 15.95 -10.18
CA PRO A 184 4.45 15.24 -11.10
C PRO A 184 4.08 13.83 -10.63
N GLN A 185 5.03 13.08 -10.04
CA GLN A 185 4.75 11.75 -9.49
C GLN A 185 3.69 11.81 -8.38
N LEU A 186 3.75 12.80 -7.48
CA LEU A 186 2.74 12.98 -6.43
C LEU A 186 1.35 13.27 -7.02
N VAL A 187 1.27 14.07 -8.09
CA VAL A 187 0.01 14.38 -8.76
C VAL A 187 -0.57 13.12 -9.43
N ILE A 188 0.25 12.37 -10.16
CA ILE A 188 -0.16 11.13 -10.83
C ILE A 188 -0.65 10.11 -9.80
N THR A 189 0.13 9.89 -8.74
CA THR A 189 -0.23 8.94 -7.68
C THR A 189 -1.48 9.38 -6.93
N PHE A 190 -1.71 10.69 -6.70
CA PHE A 190 -2.97 11.18 -6.13
C PHE A 190 -4.18 10.73 -6.96
N PHE A 191 -4.17 11.00 -8.27
CA PHE A 191 -5.28 10.62 -9.15
C PHE A 191 -5.42 9.11 -9.29
N ALA A 192 -4.32 8.36 -9.33
CA ALA A 192 -4.35 6.91 -9.30
C ALA A 192 -5.02 6.40 -8.01
N GLY A 193 -4.65 6.93 -6.85
CA GLY A 193 -5.25 6.55 -5.57
C GLY A 193 -6.75 6.81 -5.50
N VAL A 194 -7.21 7.96 -6.03
CA VAL A 194 -8.65 8.26 -6.18
C VAL A 194 -9.33 7.26 -7.12
N LEU A 195 -8.75 7.00 -8.29
CA LEU A 195 -9.29 6.10 -9.30
C LEU A 195 -9.44 4.68 -8.75
N PHE A 196 -8.39 4.11 -8.15
CA PHE A 196 -8.43 2.75 -7.60
C PHE A 196 -9.34 2.65 -6.37
N SER A 197 -9.42 3.68 -5.54
CA SER A 197 -10.42 3.72 -4.45
C SER A 197 -11.84 3.77 -5.00
N GLY A 198 -12.07 4.49 -6.10
CA GLY A 198 -13.35 4.53 -6.81
C GLY A 198 -13.70 3.18 -7.42
N LEU A 199 -12.73 2.51 -8.05
CA LEU A 199 -12.86 1.16 -8.59
C LEU A 199 -13.23 0.16 -7.48
N ARG A 200 -12.51 0.23 -6.36
CA ARG A 200 -12.78 -0.58 -5.17
C ARG A 200 -14.16 -0.32 -4.59
N HIS A 201 -14.61 0.94 -4.59
CA HIS A 201 -15.94 1.31 -4.13
C HIS A 201 -17.03 0.74 -5.05
N TRP A 202 -16.87 0.92 -6.37
CA TRP A 202 -17.84 0.48 -7.36
C TRP A 202 -17.96 -1.05 -7.46
N THR A 203 -16.85 -1.76 -7.41
CA THR A 203 -16.83 -3.23 -7.55
C THR A 203 -17.03 -3.96 -6.23
N GLY A 204 -16.66 -3.35 -5.10
CA GLY A 204 -16.54 -4.05 -3.84
C GLY A 204 -15.25 -4.85 -3.69
N SER A 205 -14.41 -4.95 -4.73
CA SER A 205 -13.32 -5.92 -4.81
C SER A 205 -11.94 -5.25 -4.94
N ILE A 206 -10.95 -5.70 -4.17
CA ILE A 206 -9.54 -5.33 -4.40
C ILE A 206 -8.91 -6.14 -5.54
N TRP A 207 -9.51 -7.28 -5.91
CA TRP A 207 -8.93 -8.24 -6.85
C TRP A 207 -8.80 -7.69 -8.27
N LEU A 208 -9.64 -6.72 -8.64
CA LEU A 208 -9.53 -6.04 -9.93
C LEU A 208 -8.47 -4.93 -9.90
N GLY A 209 -8.27 -4.29 -8.74
CA GLY A 209 -7.26 -3.25 -8.57
C GLY A 209 -5.84 -3.78 -8.77
N ILE A 210 -5.54 -4.97 -8.22
CA ILE A 210 -4.21 -5.60 -8.28
C ILE A 210 -3.69 -5.76 -9.73
N PRO A 211 -4.37 -6.46 -10.65
CA PRO A 211 -3.87 -6.65 -12.01
C PRO A 211 -3.82 -5.34 -12.81
N ILE A 212 -4.75 -4.40 -12.58
CA ILE A 212 -4.71 -3.09 -13.24
C ILE A 212 -3.51 -2.27 -12.76
N HIS A 213 -3.24 -2.31 -11.46
CA HIS A 213 -2.08 -1.63 -10.86
C HIS A 213 -0.78 -2.28 -11.36
N ALA A 214 -0.67 -3.60 -11.36
CA ALA A 214 0.44 -4.33 -11.96
C ALA A 214 0.69 -3.93 -13.42
N ALA A 215 -0.36 -3.86 -14.23
CA ALA A 215 -0.27 -3.42 -15.62
C ALA A 215 0.18 -1.95 -15.73
N GLY A 216 -0.30 -1.07 -14.86
CA GLY A 216 0.14 0.33 -14.78
C GLY A 216 1.64 0.45 -14.48
N ASN A 217 2.13 -0.28 -13.47
CA ASN A 217 3.55 -0.32 -13.13
C ASN A 217 4.40 -0.89 -14.28
N PHE A 218 3.89 -1.91 -14.97
CA PHE A 218 4.54 -2.47 -16.14
C PHE A 218 4.67 -1.42 -17.25
N LEU A 219 3.57 -0.77 -17.64
CA LEU A 219 3.56 0.24 -18.70
C LEU A 219 4.43 1.45 -18.38
N ALA A 220 4.40 1.93 -17.13
CA ALA A 220 5.25 3.03 -16.69
C ALA A 220 6.75 2.71 -16.79
N GLY A 221 7.14 1.43 -16.72
CA GLY A 221 8.53 1.00 -16.90
C GLY A 221 9.07 1.10 -18.33
N PHE A 222 8.22 1.41 -19.33
CA PHE A 222 8.61 1.59 -20.73
C PHE A 222 8.54 3.05 -21.21
N LEU A 223 8.09 3.97 -20.35
CA LEU A 223 8.02 5.41 -20.62
C LEU A 223 9.24 6.12 -20.02
#